data_AF-A0A2E1U0F0-F1
#
_entry.id   AF-A0A2E1U0F0-F1
#
_cell.length_a   1.000
_cell.length_b   1.000
_cell.length_c   1.000
_cell.angle_alpha   90.00
_cell.angle_beta   90.00
_cell.angle_gamma   90.00
#
_symmetry.space_group_name_H-M   'P 1'
#
loop_
_entity.id
_entity.type
_entity.pdbx_description
1 polymer ?
#
loop_
_entity_poly.entity_id
_entity_poly.type
_entity_poly.pdbx_seq_one_letter_code
_entity_poly.pdbx_strand_id
1 'polypeptide(L)'
;MIEQTLRIMTVAALLVGSSCTQDPAPTLSALPSDNLQIESFNVRNSEIRQDIINELLSREIEHWVNEDNSISFYSRDAERVDAIGFAAIGAYAARN
;
A
#
# COMPACT_ATOMS: atom_id res chain seq x y z
N MET A 1 9.26 56.03 33.06
CA MET A 1 9.45 56.05 34.52
C MET A 1 9.09 54.65 35.00
N ILE A 2 9.97 53.74 35.40
CA ILE A 2 11.29 53.73 36.06
C ILE A 2 12.00 52.45 35.53
N GLU A 3 13.02 52.51 34.67
CA GLU A 3 14.47 52.47 35.00
C GLU A 3 14.81 51.53 36.16
N GLN A 4 15.49 50.39 35.91
CA GLN A 4 16.53 49.80 36.79
C GLN A 4 17.35 48.75 36.02
N THR A 5 18.41 49.28 35.41
CA THR A 5 19.78 48.78 35.32
C THR A 5 20.15 47.55 36.18
N LEU A 6 20.73 46.49 35.58
CA LEU A 6 21.91 45.81 36.14
C LEU A 6 22.62 44.86 35.14
N ARG A 7 23.78 45.33 34.66
CA ARG A 7 25.12 44.68 34.51
C ARG A 7 25.27 43.19 34.16
N ILE A 8 26.30 42.69 33.48
CA ILE A 8 27.46 43.10 32.67
C ILE A 8 28.12 41.75 32.28
N MET A 9 28.73 41.66 31.08
CA MET A 9 29.72 40.65 30.63
C MET A 9 29.22 39.19 30.51
N THR A 10 29.51 38.46 29.43
CA THR A 10 30.86 38.22 28.89
C THR A 10 30.79 37.82 27.42
N VAL A 11 31.69 38.38 26.62
CA VAL A 11 31.97 37.99 25.24
C VAL A 11 32.61 36.60 25.21
N ALA A 12 32.11 35.70 24.37
CA ALA A 12 32.89 34.59 23.85
C ALA A 12 32.48 34.33 22.40
N ALA A 13 33.25 34.92 21.48
CA ALA A 13 33.25 34.52 20.09
C ALA A 13 33.94 33.15 19.98
N LEU A 14 33.20 32.12 19.53
CA LEU A 14 33.79 30.92 18.98
C LEU A 14 33.21 30.67 17.58
N LEU A 15 34.03 31.00 16.58
CA LEU A 15 33.96 30.45 15.24
C LEU A 15 34.31 28.97 15.30
N VAL A 16 33.36 28.09 14.98
CA VAL A 16 33.68 26.70 14.58
C VAL A 16 32.74 26.27 13.45
N GLY A 17 33.33 26.09 12.27
CA GLY A 17 33.08 24.96 11.38
C GLY A 17 31.73 24.87 10.69
N SER A 18 31.70 25.23 9.41
CA SER A 18 30.82 24.57 8.44
C SER A 18 31.05 23.07 8.48
N SER A 19 30.01 22.30 8.78
CA SER A 19 29.91 20.91 8.38
C SER A 19 28.50 20.73 7.84
N CYS A 20 28.39 20.68 6.52
CA CYS A 20 27.21 20.13 5.86
C CYS A 20 27.09 18.67 6.30
N THR A 21 26.32 18.40 7.33
CA THR A 21 25.74 17.08 7.53
C THR A 21 24.66 16.93 6.47
N GLN A 22 25.01 16.29 5.34
CA GLN A 22 24.00 15.59 4.56
C GLN A 22 23.43 14.52 5.48
N ASP A 23 22.19 14.71 5.91
CA ASP A 23 21.39 13.63 6.44
C ASP A 23 21.46 12.45 5.45
N PRO A 24 21.75 11.22 5.89
CA PRO A 24 21.62 10.08 5.01
C PRO A 24 20.18 10.04 4.52
N ALA A 25 20.01 10.02 3.20
CA ALA A 25 18.69 9.85 2.58
C ALA A 25 17.97 8.69 3.27
N PRO A 26 16.66 8.82 3.57
CA PRO A 26 15.92 7.73 4.19
C PRO A 26 16.04 6.53 3.26
N THR A 27 16.74 5.50 3.74
CA THR A 27 16.82 4.22 3.05
C THR A 27 15.39 3.74 2.92
N LEU A 28 14.83 3.80 1.71
CA LEU A 28 13.57 3.14 1.40
C LEU A 28 13.84 1.67 1.66
N SER A 29 13.39 1.16 2.81
CA SER A 29 13.39 -0.27 3.08
C SER A 29 12.61 -0.90 1.93
N ALA A 30 13.32 -1.61 1.05
CA ALA A 30 12.70 -2.37 0.00
C ALA A 30 11.66 -3.28 0.66
N LEU A 31 10.38 -3.06 0.32
CA LEU A 31 9.32 -3.96 0.75
C LEU A 31 9.73 -5.37 0.33
N PRO A 32 9.56 -6.38 1.20
CA PRO A 32 9.94 -7.75 0.87
C PRO A 32 9.31 -8.14 -0.47
N SER A 33 10.12 -8.61 -1.41
CA SER A 33 9.75 -8.85 -2.83
C SER A 33 8.54 -9.76 -3.02
N ASP A 34 8.18 -10.53 -1.99
CA ASP A 34 6.98 -11.37 -1.94
C ASP A 34 5.66 -10.56 -2.04
N ASN A 35 5.69 -9.27 -1.69
CA ASN A 35 4.52 -8.39 -1.80
C ASN A 35 4.20 -7.93 -3.23
N LEU A 36 5.01 -8.28 -4.22
CA LEU A 36 4.84 -7.83 -5.62
C LEU A 36 4.59 -8.98 -6.59
N GLN A 37 4.51 -10.22 -6.12
CA GLN A 37 4.13 -11.32 -7.00
C GLN A 37 2.66 -11.15 -7.41
N ILE A 38 2.42 -11.28 -8.72
CA ILE A 38 1.11 -11.11 -9.35
C ILE A 38 0.62 -12.47 -9.82
N GLU A 39 -0.63 -12.77 -9.51
CA GLU A 39 -1.37 -13.92 -10.02
C GLU A 39 -2.54 -13.47 -10.90
N SER A 40 -3.07 -14.39 -11.70
CA SER A 40 -4.19 -14.12 -12.61
C SER A 40 -5.04 -15.37 -12.84
N PHE A 41 -6.35 -15.18 -12.92
CA PHE A 41 -7.30 -16.22 -13.32
C PHE A 41 -8.34 -15.68 -14.30
N ASN A 42 -8.93 -16.58 -15.10
CA ASN A 42 -9.99 -16.24 -16.04
C ASN A 42 -11.28 -17.01 -15.71
N VAL A 43 -12.40 -16.32 -15.72
CA VAL A 43 -13.74 -16.90 -15.56
C VAL A 43 -14.55 -16.64 -16.82
N ARG A 44 -14.93 -17.70 -17.53
CA ARG A 44 -15.66 -17.60 -18.81
C ARG A 44 -17.06 -17.03 -18.64
N ASN A 45 -17.78 -17.41 -17.59
CA ASN A 45 -19.12 -16.89 -17.30
C ASN A 45 -19.02 -15.45 -16.79
N SER A 46 -19.63 -14.50 -17.50
CA SER A 46 -19.56 -13.07 -17.17
C SER A 46 -20.29 -12.70 -15.87
N GLU A 47 -21.35 -13.44 -15.52
CA GLU A 47 -22.10 -13.20 -14.29
C GLU A 47 -21.27 -13.61 -13.06
N ILE A 48 -20.68 -14.81 -13.09
CA ILE A 48 -19.76 -15.27 -12.03
C ILE A 48 -18.56 -14.32 -11.92
N ARG A 49 -18.00 -13.89 -13.06
CA ARG A 49 -16.89 -12.94 -13.06
C ARG A 49 -17.26 -11.61 -12.39
N GLN A 50 -18.45 -11.08 -12.66
CA GLN A 50 -18.92 -9.85 -12.03
C GLN A 50 -19.16 -10.02 -10.53
N ASP A 51 -19.72 -11.15 -10.10
CA ASP A 51 -19.89 -11.48 -8.67
C ASP A 51 -18.55 -11.48 -7.93
N ILE A 52 -17.53 -12.09 -8.54
CA ILE A 52 -16.17 -12.10 -7.99
C ILE A 52 -15.61 -10.67 -7.88
N ILE A 53 -15.72 -9.85 -8.93
CA ILE A 53 -15.24 -8.45 -8.91
C ILE A 53 -15.93 -7.65 -7.79
N ASN A 54 -17.24 -7.83 -7.62
CA ASN A 54 -17.99 -7.13 -6.58
C ASN A 54 -17.51 -7.52 -5.17
N GLU A 55 -17.22 -8.81 -4.94
CA GLU A 55 -16.68 -9.29 -3.66
C GLU A 55 -15.24 -8.82 -3.42
N LEU A 56 -14.40 -8.78 -4.46
CA LEU A 56 -13.04 -8.24 -4.36
C LEU A 56 -13.07 -6.76 -3.96
N LEU A 57 -13.95 -5.97 -4.58
CA LEU A 57 -14.19 -4.56 -4.21
C LEU A 57 -14.72 -4.43 -2.77
N SER A 58 -15.70 -5.23 -2.38
CA SER A 58 -16.32 -5.22 -1.05
C SER A 58 -15.31 -5.52 0.07
N ARG A 59 -14.31 -6.35 -0.22
CA ARG A 59 -13.27 -6.78 0.74
C ARG A 59 -11.97 -6.00 0.61
N GLU A 60 -11.98 -4.93 -0.18
CA GLU A 60 -10.83 -4.06 -0.44
C GLU A 60 -9.59 -4.83 -0.92
N ILE A 61 -9.80 -5.86 -1.75
CA ILE A 61 -8.72 -6.63 -2.37
C ILE A 61 -8.31 -5.92 -3.66
N GLU A 62 -7.04 -5.53 -3.72
CA GLU A 62 -6.47 -4.88 -4.88
C GLU A 62 -6.41 -5.85 -6.08
N HIS A 63 -7.05 -5.45 -7.17
CA HIS A 63 -7.18 -6.27 -8.38
C HIS A 63 -7.28 -5.38 -9.62
N TRP A 64 -7.03 -5.98 -10.79
CA TRP A 64 -7.19 -5.33 -12.09
C TRP A 64 -7.76 -6.33 -13.09
N VAL A 65 -8.64 -5.81 -13.95
CA VAL A 65 -9.22 -6.57 -15.07
C VAL A 65 -8.37 -6.32 -16.30
N ASN A 66 -7.82 -7.40 -16.87
CA ASN A 66 -6.97 -7.36 -18.05
C ASN A 66 -7.80 -7.31 -19.34
N GLU A 67 -7.16 -7.01 -20.48
CA GLU A 67 -7.81 -6.93 -21.79
C GLU A 67 -8.53 -8.23 -22.21
N ASP A 68 -8.04 -9.38 -21.75
CA ASP A 68 -8.62 -10.70 -22.01
C ASP A 68 -9.74 -11.09 -21.02
N ASN A 69 -10.17 -10.16 -20.15
CA ASN A 69 -11.09 -10.36 -19.04
C ASN A 69 -10.59 -11.31 -17.94
N SER A 70 -9.29 -11.63 -17.89
CA SER A 70 -8.70 -12.22 -16.69
C SER A 70 -8.65 -11.18 -15.56
N ILE A 71 -8.70 -11.66 -14.32
CA ILE A 71 -8.58 -10.85 -13.12
C ILE A 71 -7.23 -11.15 -12.51
N SER A 72 -6.42 -10.12 -12.35
CA SER A 72 -5.12 -10.21 -11.69
C SER A 72 -5.16 -9.57 -10.31
N PHE A 73 -4.33 -10.08 -9.41
CA PHE A 73 -4.27 -9.69 -8.00
C PHE A 73 -2.87 -10.01 -7.44
N TYR A 74 -2.56 -9.49 -6.25
CA TYR A 74 -1.30 -9.82 -5.57
C TYR A 74 -1.35 -11.19 -4.91
N SER A 75 -0.30 -12.00 -5.06
CA SER A 75 -0.20 -13.36 -4.49
C SER A 75 -0.46 -13.45 -2.99
N ARG A 76 -0.17 -12.39 -2.24
CA ARG A 76 -0.48 -12.32 -0.79
C ARG A 76 -1.97 -12.49 -0.47
N ASP A 77 -2.85 -12.25 -1.44
CA ASP A 77 -4.31 -12.35 -1.31
C ASP A 77 -4.87 -13.65 -1.92
N ALA A 78 -4.05 -14.57 -2.44
CA ALA A 78 -4.48 -15.77 -3.17
C ALA A 78 -5.53 -16.61 -2.44
N GLU A 79 -5.32 -16.91 -1.16
CA GLU A 79 -6.29 -17.69 -0.37
C GLU A 79 -7.65 -16.98 -0.25
N ARG A 80 -7.65 -15.65 -0.12
CA ARG A 80 -8.88 -14.85 -0.05
C ARG A 80 -9.59 -14.84 -1.39
N VAL A 81 -8.84 -14.70 -2.49
CA VAL A 81 -9.36 -14.70 -3.86
C VAL A 81 -9.95 -16.06 -4.22
N ASP A 82 -9.30 -17.16 -3.86
CA ASP A 82 -9.80 -18.53 -4.07
C ASP A 82 -11.13 -18.76 -3.33
N ALA A 83 -11.22 -18.33 -2.06
CA ALA A 83 -12.45 -18.44 -1.29
C ALA A 83 -13.62 -17.66 -1.92
N ILE A 84 -13.34 -16.47 -2.45
CA ILE A 84 -14.33 -15.65 -3.17
C ILE A 84 -14.76 -16.35 -4.47
N GLY A 85 -13.80 -16.86 -5.25
CA GLY A 85 -14.08 -17.59 -6.48
C GLY A 85 -14.96 -18.81 -6.24
N PHE A 86 -14.62 -19.62 -5.22
CA PHE A 86 -15.41 -20.79 -4.83
C PHE A 86 -16.84 -20.40 -4.40
N ALA A 87 -16.97 -19.37 -3.55
CA ALA A 87 -18.27 -18.89 -3.10
C ALA A 87 -19.15 -18.37 -4.24
N ALA A 88 -18.58 -17.60 -5.17
CA ALA A 88 -19.31 -17.05 -6.32
C ALA A 88 -19.80 -18.16 -7.26
N ILE A 89 -18.96 -19.15 -7.56
CA ILE A 89 -19.35 -20.32 -8.38
C ILE A 89 -20.47 -21.11 -7.69
N GLY A 90 -20.33 -21.36 -6.38
CA GLY A 90 -21.36 -22.05 -5.59
C GLY A 90 -22.69 -21.29 -5.57
N ALA A 91 -22.66 -19.97 -5.37
CA ALA A 91 -23.86 -19.13 -5.38
C ALA A 91 -24.54 -19.10 -6.76
N TYR A 92 -23.76 -19.12 -7.85
CA TYR A 92 -24.30 -19.22 -9.20
C TYR A 92 -24.97 -20.58 -9.45
N ALA A 93 -24.36 -21.67 -9.00
CA ALA A 93 -24.92 -23.00 -9.14
C ALA A 93 -26.19 -23.21 -8.28
N ALA A 94 -26.34 -22.47 -7.18
CA ALA A 94 -27.52 -22.56 -6.33
C ALA A 94 -28.74 -21.80 -6.88
N ARG A 95 -28.52 -20.78 -7.72
CA ARG A 95 -29.59 -19.91 -8.27
C ARG A 95 -30.06 -20.30 -9.68
N ASN A 96 -29.30 -21.15 -10.39
CA ASN A 96 -29.56 -21.60 -11.77
C ASN A 96 -29.69 -23.12 -11.83
#